data_AF-A0A1V5R4G2-F1
#
_entry.id   AF-A0A1V5R4G2-F1
#
_cell.length_a   1.000
_cell.length_b   1.000
_cell.length_c   1.000
_cell.angle_alpha   90.00
_cell.angle_beta   90.00
_cell.angle_gamma   90.00
#
_symmetry.space_group_name_H-M   'P 1'
#
loop_
_entity.id
_entity.type
_entity.pdbx_description
1 polymer ?
#
loop_
_entity_poly.entity_id
_entity_poly.type
_entity_poly.pdbx_seq_one_letter_code
_entity_poly.pdbx_strand_id
1 'polypeptide(L)' 'MEGAKEQLERQPCEVYSRIVGYIRPVDQWNPGKQSEFIDRKTFDVCACSGEDGAGV' A
#
# COMPACT_ATOMS: atom_id res chain seq x y z
N MET A 1 19.60 -5.45 -39.87
CA MET A 1 18.54 -4.47 -39.57
C MET A 1 18.27 -4.56 -38.08
N GLU A 2 18.75 -3.60 -37.31
CA GLU A 2 18.58 -3.58 -35.85
C GLU A 2 17.28 -2.83 -35.54
N GLY A 3 16.31 -3.54 -34.96
CA GLY A 3 14.97 -3.02 -34.69
C GLY A 3 14.98 -1.99 -33.56
N ALA A 4 14.43 -0.80 -33.84
CA ALA A 4 14.20 0.23 -32.84
C ALA A 4 13.20 -0.28 -31.80
N LYS A 5 13.61 -0.30 -30.52
CA LYS A 5 12.72 -0.57 -29.39
C LYS A 5 11.92 0.70 -29.11
N GLU A 6 10.62 0.64 -29.37
CA GLU A 6 9.69 1.72 -29.04
C GLU A 6 9.56 1.83 -27.51
N GLN A 7 9.94 2.99 -26.97
CA GLN A 7 9.79 3.28 -25.55
C GLN A 7 8.33 3.67 -25.30
N LEU A 8 7.52 2.72 -24.84
CA LEU A 8 6.16 3.00 -24.39
C LEU A 8 6.22 3.82 -23.09
N GLU A 9 5.74 5.06 -23.12
CA GLU A 9 5.60 5.91 -21.94
C GLU A 9 4.46 5.38 -21.06
N ARG A 10 4.79 4.95 -19.84
CA ARG A 10 3.81 4.42 -18.88
C ARG A 10 3.15 5.57 -18.14
N GLN A 11 1.83 5.55 -18.07
CA GLN A 11 1.08 6.49 -17.24
C GLN A 11 1.14 6.06 -15.76
N PRO A 12 1.37 7.01 -14.82
CA PRO A 12 1.35 6.70 -13.40
C PRO A 12 -0.08 6.36 -12.94
N CYS A 13 -0.22 5.36 -12.07
CA CYS A 13 -1.51 5.02 -11.47
C CYS A 13 -1.70 5.80 -10.18
N GLU A 14 -2.87 6.42 -10.01
CA GLU A 14 -3.25 7.04 -8.76
C GLU A 14 -3.62 5.97 -7.74
N VAL A 15 -2.92 5.97 -6.60
CA VAL A 15 -3.16 5.00 -5.53
C VAL A 15 -4.02 5.63 -4.46
N TYR A 16 -5.09 4.94 -4.09
CA TYR A 16 -6.06 5.41 -3.10
C TYR A 16 -6.12 4.44 -1.92
N SER A 17 -6.31 4.99 -0.71
CA SER A 17 -6.41 4.18 0.51
C SER A 17 -7.44 4.73 1.50
N ARG A 18 -7.98 3.85 2.34
CA ARG A 18 -9.03 4.17 3.33
C ARG A 18 -8.42 4.78 4.59
N ILE A 19 -8.96 5.93 4.98
CA ILE A 19 -8.53 6.68 6.16
C ILE A 19 -9.45 6.40 7.36
N VAL A 20 -10.37 7.30 7.70
CA VAL A 20 -11.38 7.16 8.77
C VAL A 20 -12.78 7.37 8.19
N GLY A 21 -13.22 6.42 7.36
CA GLY A 21 -14.55 6.44 6.75
C GLY A 21 -14.64 7.00 5.32
N TYR A 22 -13.52 7.43 4.74
CA TYR A 22 -13.46 7.83 3.32
C TYR A 22 -12.12 7.42 2.68
N ILE A 23 -12.05 7.52 1.35
CA ILE A 23 -10.87 7.20 0.54
C ILE A 23 -10.12 8.49 0.16
N ARG A 24 -8.80 8.51 0.32
CA ARG A 24 -7.92 9.64 -0.04
C ARG A 24 -6.75 9.14 -0.91
N PRO A 25 -6.29 9.92 -1.92
CA PRO A 25 -5.06 9.62 -2.63
C PRO A 25 -3.88 9.52 -1.67
N VAL A 26 -3.06 8.49 -1.83
CA VAL A 26 -1.89 8.24 -0.96
C VAL A 26 -0.85 9.34 -1.13
N ASP A 27 -0.68 9.87 -2.34
CA ASP A 27 0.27 10.93 -2.66
C ASP A 27 -0.03 12.25 -1.93
N GLN A 28 -1.24 12.41 -1.39
CA GLN A 28 -1.67 13.60 -0.65
C GLN A 28 -1.60 13.42 0.88
N TRP A 29 -0.92 12.40 1.37
CA TRP A 29 -0.78 12.16 2.81
C TRP A 29 0.26 13.08 3.44
N ASN A 30 -0.10 13.68 4.57
CA ASN A 30 0.86 14.43 5.38
C ASN A 30 1.80 13.45 6.15
N PRO A 31 2.94 13.93 6.68
CA PRO A 31 3.90 13.08 7.38
C PRO A 31 3.29 12.29 8.55
N GLY A 32 2.43 12.93 9.35
CA GLY A 32 1.78 12.26 10.48
C GLY A 32 0.86 11.10 10.06
N LYS A 33 0.19 11.21 8.91
CA LYS A 33 -0.65 10.14 8.38
C LYS A 33 0.18 8.96 7.85
N GLN A 34 1.35 9.25 7.27
CA GLN A 34 2.29 8.21 6.86
C GLN A 34 2.81 7.44 8.08
N SER A 35 3.21 8.13 9.15
CA SER A 35 3.59 7.49 10.43
C SER A 35 2.46 6.64 11.00
N GLU A 36 1.24 7.19 11.13
CA GLU A 36 0.12 6.41 11.65
C GLU A 36 -0.21 5.18 10.80
N PHE A 37 -0.05 5.25 9.48
CA PHE A 37 -0.31 4.11 8.61
C PHE A 37 0.70 2.97 8.83
N ILE A 38 1.97 3.31 9.09
CA ILE A 38 3.02 2.33 9.40
C ILE A 38 2.71 1.61 10.73
N ASP A 39 2.13 2.33 11.70
CA ASP A 39 1.79 1.78 13.01
C ASP A 39 0.53 0.88 12.99
N ARG A 40 -0.18 0.76 11.86
CA ARG A 40 -1.38 -0.09 11.74
C ARG A 40 -1.03 -1.57 11.80
N LYS A 41 -1.75 -2.31 12.65
CA LYS A 41 -1.67 -3.77 12.69
C LYS A 41 -2.55 -4.38 11.61
N THR A 42 -1.97 -5.26 10.79
CA THR A 42 -2.70 -6.07 9.81
C THR A 42 -3.11 -7.39 10.44
N PHE A 43 -4.22 -7.94 9.97
CA PHE A 43 -4.60 -9.31 10.28
C PHE A 43 -4.02 -10.21 9.20
N ASP A 44 -3.25 -11.22 9.59
CA ASP A 44 -2.80 -12.26 8.66
C ASP A 44 -3.94 -13.27 8.46
N VAL A 45 -4.40 -13.40 7.21
CA VAL A 45 -5.49 -14.32 6.85
C VAL A 45 -5.02 -15.79 6.93
N CYS A 46 -3.72 -16.04 6.88
CA CYS A 46 -3.13 -17.37 6.97
C CYS A 46 -3.03 -17.90 8.41
N ALA A 47 -3.15 -17.04 9.44
CA ALA A 47 -2.98 -17.40 10.84
C ALA A 47 -4.17 -18.14 11.48
N CYS A 48 -5.18 -18.53 10.70
CA CYS A 48 -6.29 -19.37 11.17
C CYS A 48 -5.95 -20.88 11.21
N SER A 49 -4.66 -21.27 11.21
CA SER A 49 -4.21 -22.44 11.94
C SER A 49 -3.77 -21.96 13.31
N GLY A 50 -4.68 -22.02 14.29
CA GLY A 50 -4.54 -21.33 15.56
C GLY A 50 -3.24 -21.61 16.29
N GLU A 51 -2.68 -20.56 16.87
CA GLU A 51 -1.94 -20.55 18.14
C GLU A 51 -1.75 -19.08 18.53
N ASP A 52 -2.31 -18.71 19.68
CA ASP A 52 -2.15 -17.42 20.33
C ASP A 52 -0.66 -17.13 20.55
N GLY A 53 -0.11 -16.16 19.82
CA GLY A 53 1.30 -15.82 19.91
C GLY A 53 1.57 -14.38 19.49
N ALA A 54 1.30 -13.45 20.40
CA ALA A 54 1.83 -12.10 20.32
C ALA A 54 3.37 -12.15 20.30
N GLY A 55 3.96 -11.92 19.13
CA GLY A 55 5.41 -11.81 18.96
C GLY A 55 5.90 -10.39 19.20
N VAL A 56 6.69 -10.26 20.28
CA VAL A 56 7.71 -9.24 20.63
C VAL A 56 7.39 -7.74 20.47
#